data_AF-A0A9P7FY84-F1
#
_entry.id   AF-A0A9P7FY84-F1
#
_cell.length_a   1.000
_cell.length_b   1.000
_cell.length_c   1.000
_cell.angle_alpha   90.00
_cell.angle_beta   90.00
_cell.angle_gamma   90.00
#
_symmetry.space_group_name_H-M   'P 1'
#
loop_
_entity.id
_entity.type
_entity.pdbx_description
1 polymer ?
#
loop_
_entity_poly.entity_id
_entity_poly.type
_entity_poly.pdbx_seq_one_letter_code
_entity_poly.pdbx_strand_id
1 'polypeptide(L)'
;MTLVPYPPEPHMQSLTQAAQSIAADPSHSTAPQVNKPAAPVRMVLQRPPRVPKGRRVFYGFSVPDDWFATFYDQRWPKDRDEASVMKLVVVMKTLKRESGFWQLELKEASCRVSNPVPNEDSTYIITVCSTLSSSFKRRPMQCQFDKLKSLIQQEPDWFIDWEPGTYWDSD
;
A
#
# COMPACT_ATOMS: atom_id res chain seq x y z
N MET A 1 38.81 -38.95 -3.97
CA MET A 1 37.84 -38.83 -5.08
C MET A 1 36.57 -39.50 -4.61
N THR A 2 35.59 -38.71 -4.17
CA THR A 2 34.40 -39.20 -3.47
C THR A 2 33.20 -38.95 -4.37
N LEU A 3 32.58 -40.03 -4.86
CA LEU A 3 31.42 -39.98 -5.77
C LEU A 3 30.18 -39.51 -5.00
N VAL A 4 29.57 -38.43 -5.48
CA VAL A 4 28.31 -37.89 -4.94
C VAL A 4 27.15 -38.60 -5.64
N PRO A 5 26.19 -39.21 -4.93
CA PRO A 5 25.06 -39.89 -5.54
C PRO A 5 24.00 -38.88 -6.01
N TYR A 6 23.47 -39.12 -7.22
CA TYR A 6 22.38 -38.37 -7.84
C TYR A 6 21.04 -38.59 -7.10
N PRO A 7 20.20 -37.55 -6.95
CA PRO A 7 18.83 -37.72 -6.46
C PRO A 7 17.89 -38.29 -7.53
N PRO A 8 16.88 -39.10 -7.14
CA PRO A 8 15.90 -39.67 -8.07
C PRO A 8 14.88 -38.63 -8.56
N GLU A 9 14.47 -38.79 -9.82
CA GLU A 9 13.49 -37.93 -10.50
C GLU A 9 12.09 -37.99 -9.88
N PRO A 10 11.34 -36.87 -9.85
CA PRO A 10 9.97 -36.86 -9.39
C PRO A 10 9.02 -37.50 -10.43
N HIS A 11 8.28 -38.50 -9.96
CA HIS A 11 7.16 -39.13 -10.67
C HIS A 11 6.13 -38.09 -11.13
N MET A 12 5.89 -38.03 -12.45
CA MET A 12 4.73 -37.35 -13.02
C MET A 12 3.45 -38.10 -12.67
N GLN A 13 2.59 -37.48 -11.86
CA GLN A 13 1.24 -37.98 -11.61
C GLN A 13 0.26 -37.44 -12.67
N SER A 14 -0.50 -38.40 -13.20
CA SER A 14 -1.40 -38.33 -14.34
C SER A 14 -2.58 -37.38 -14.15
N LEU A 15 -2.84 -36.55 -15.17
CA LEU A 15 -4.13 -35.87 -15.36
C LEU A 15 -5.23 -36.92 -15.51
N THR A 16 -6.23 -36.89 -14.63
CA THR A 16 -7.48 -37.62 -14.83
C THR A 16 -8.63 -36.63 -15.04
N GLN A 17 -9.31 -36.91 -16.12
CA GLN A 17 -10.35 -36.19 -16.83
C GLN A 17 -11.70 -36.30 -16.09
N ALA A 18 -12.42 -35.19 -15.96
CA ALA A 18 -13.85 -35.21 -15.67
C ALA A 18 -14.55 -34.27 -16.65
N ALA A 19 -14.96 -34.83 -17.78
CA ALA A 19 -15.94 -34.21 -18.67
C ALA A 19 -17.32 -34.44 -18.03
N GLN A 20 -17.98 -33.36 -17.60
CA GLN A 20 -19.38 -33.41 -17.20
C GLN A 20 -20.21 -32.61 -18.18
N SER A 21 -21.18 -33.33 -18.74
CA SER A 21 -22.17 -32.94 -19.74
C SER A 21 -22.93 -31.68 -19.35
N ILE A 22 -22.93 -30.69 -20.24
CA ILE A 22 -23.84 -29.55 -20.19
C ILE A 22 -25.03 -29.89 -21.09
N ALA A 23 -26.16 -30.23 -20.46
CA ALA A 23 -27.45 -30.26 -21.11
C ALA A 23 -27.82 -28.83 -21.52
N ALA A 24 -28.12 -28.64 -22.81
CA ALA A 24 -28.61 -27.39 -23.34
C ALA A 24 -30.07 -27.20 -22.92
N ASP A 25 -30.32 -26.20 -22.07
CA ASP A 25 -31.64 -25.66 -21.79
C ASP A 25 -31.88 -24.45 -22.71
N PRO A 26 -32.83 -24.48 -23.65
CA PRO A 26 -33.11 -23.40 -24.57
C PRO A 26 -34.28 -22.57 -24.04
N SER A 27 -34.07 -21.65 -23.10
CA SER A 27 -35.02 -20.56 -22.85
C SER A 27 -34.40 -19.42 -22.05
N HIS A 28 -34.74 -18.20 -22.47
CA HIS A 28 -34.25 -16.90 -22.00
C HIS A 28 -32.92 -16.44 -22.61
N SER A 29 -33.00 -16.07 -23.89
CA SER A 29 -32.13 -15.03 -24.47
C SER A 29 -32.43 -13.69 -23.77
N THR A 30 -31.86 -13.50 -22.59
CA THR A 30 -31.75 -12.19 -21.95
C THR A 30 -30.68 -11.44 -22.72
N ALA A 31 -31.06 -10.36 -23.40
CA ALA A 31 -30.12 -9.50 -24.12
C ALA A 31 -28.91 -9.19 -23.23
N PRO A 32 -27.67 -9.25 -23.76
CA PRO A 32 -26.47 -8.95 -22.98
C PRO A 32 -26.61 -7.55 -22.40
N GLN A 33 -26.88 -7.45 -21.10
CA GLN A 33 -26.83 -6.18 -20.40
C GLN A 33 -25.40 -5.68 -20.55
N VAL A 34 -25.25 -4.61 -21.33
CA VAL A 34 -24.02 -3.83 -21.43
C VAL A 34 -23.77 -3.28 -20.04
N ASN A 35 -22.96 -4.02 -19.26
CA ASN A 35 -22.57 -3.65 -17.91
C ASN A 35 -21.82 -2.33 -18.00
N LYS A 36 -22.52 -1.24 -17.70
CA LYS A 36 -21.95 0.08 -17.56
C LYS A 36 -20.81 -0.05 -16.52
N PRO A 37 -19.57 0.35 -16.85
CA PRO A 37 -18.46 0.18 -15.93
C PRO A 37 -18.81 0.88 -14.61
N ALA A 38 -18.76 0.14 -13.51
CA ALA A 38 -19.06 0.65 -12.19
C ALA A 38 -18.19 1.87 -11.90
N ALA A 39 -18.77 2.92 -11.32
CA ALA A 39 -18.02 4.11 -10.96
C ALA A 39 -16.85 3.74 -10.04
N PRO A 40 -15.68 4.38 -10.19
CA PRO A 40 -14.53 4.09 -9.35
C PRO A 40 -14.86 4.27 -7.87
N VAL A 41 -14.64 3.22 -7.07
CA VAL A 41 -14.95 3.21 -5.64
C VAL A 41 -13.80 3.87 -4.87
N ARG A 42 -14.12 4.88 -4.06
CA ARG A 42 -13.16 5.50 -3.12
C ARG A 42 -12.82 4.53 -2.01
N MET A 43 -11.57 4.56 -1.53
CA MET A 43 -11.22 3.72 -0.39
C MET A 43 -12.08 4.04 0.84
N VAL A 44 -12.49 2.99 1.54
CA VAL A 44 -13.21 3.10 2.80
C VAL A 44 -12.19 3.11 3.93
N LEU A 45 -12.27 4.14 4.77
CA LEU A 45 -11.41 4.27 5.95
C LEU A 45 -12.21 4.01 7.21
N GLN A 46 -11.58 3.33 8.16
CA GLN A 46 -12.05 3.37 9.53
C GLN A 46 -11.99 4.81 10.04
N ARG A 47 -12.98 5.19 10.85
CA ARG A 47 -13.02 6.53 11.44
C ARG A 47 -11.73 6.76 12.23
N PRO A 48 -11.03 7.90 12.05
CA PRO A 48 -9.87 8.21 12.87
C PRO A 48 -10.27 8.17 14.35
N PRO A 49 -9.45 7.62 15.25
CA PRO A 49 -9.72 7.67 16.68
C PRO A 49 -9.66 9.12 17.17
N ARG A 50 -10.11 9.37 18.41
CA ARG A 50 -10.18 10.74 18.97
C ARG A 50 -8.80 11.41 18.90
N VAL A 51 -8.72 12.48 18.11
CA VAL A 51 -7.50 13.24 17.89
C VAL A 51 -7.26 14.16 19.09
N PRO A 52 -6.05 14.18 19.69
CA PRO A 52 -5.71 15.17 20.70
C PRO A 52 -5.86 16.60 20.15
N LYS A 53 -6.34 17.54 20.98
CA LYS A 53 -6.50 18.93 20.55
C LYS A 53 -5.17 19.49 20.03
N GLY A 54 -5.23 20.21 18.91
CA GLY A 54 -4.05 20.82 18.28
C GLY A 54 -3.12 19.86 17.54
N ARG A 55 -3.49 18.57 17.40
CA ARG A 55 -2.69 17.60 16.65
C ARG A 55 -3.36 17.24 15.33
N ARG A 56 -2.53 16.98 14.32
CA ARG A 56 -2.98 16.39 13.05
C ARG A 56 -2.81 14.88 13.10
N VAL A 57 -3.68 14.19 12.39
CA VAL A 57 -3.64 12.73 12.28
C VAL A 57 -3.59 12.36 10.80
N PHE A 58 -2.64 11.49 10.47
CA PHE A 58 -2.37 11.00 9.13
C PHE A 58 -2.72 9.52 9.06
N TYR A 59 -3.38 9.10 7.99
CA TYR A 59 -3.52 7.70 7.64
C TYR A 59 -2.39 7.34 6.67
N GLY A 60 -1.65 6.28 6.95
CA GLY A 60 -0.49 5.93 6.13
C GLY A 60 0.16 4.62 6.53
N PHE A 61 1.31 4.34 5.94
CA PHE A 61 2.11 3.16 6.21
C PHE A 61 3.37 3.56 6.98
N SER A 62 3.63 2.94 8.12
CA SER A 62 4.92 3.06 8.79
C SER A 62 5.96 2.30 7.97
N VAL A 63 7.08 2.96 7.71
CA VAL A 63 8.21 2.41 6.95
C VAL A 63 9.44 2.43 7.84
N PRO A 64 10.08 1.27 8.10
CA PRO A 64 11.39 1.22 8.74
C PRO A 64 12.44 2.00 7.94
N ASP A 65 13.50 2.48 8.61
CA ASP A 65 14.54 3.29 7.99
C ASP A 65 15.25 2.57 6.83
N ASP A 66 15.42 1.26 6.94
CA ASP A 66 16.05 0.41 5.94
C ASP A 66 15.10 0.00 4.79
N TRP A 67 13.79 0.26 4.93
CA TRP A 67 12.79 -0.14 3.94
C TRP A 67 13.02 0.53 2.59
N PHE A 68 13.35 1.83 2.57
CA PHE A 68 13.61 2.56 1.33
C PHE A 68 14.83 2.01 0.57
N ALA A 69 15.91 1.73 1.30
CA ALA A 69 17.11 1.14 0.71
C ALA A 69 16.80 -0.24 0.14
N THR A 70 16.10 -1.08 0.90
CA THR A 70 15.70 -2.43 0.48
C THR A 70 14.80 -2.40 -0.75
N PHE A 71 13.77 -1.53 -0.77
CA PHE A 71 12.85 -1.38 -1.89
C PHE A 71 13.55 -0.88 -3.16
N TYR A 72 14.55 0.00 -3.00
CA TYR A 72 15.38 0.49 -4.10
C TYR A 72 16.27 -0.63 -4.65
N ASP A 73 17.05 -1.30 -3.79
CA ASP A 73 18.04 -2.30 -4.19
C ASP A 73 17.38 -3.55 -4.82
N GLN A 74 16.10 -3.81 -4.55
CA GLN A 74 15.31 -4.86 -5.21
C GLN A 74 14.96 -4.56 -6.68
N ARG A 75 14.94 -3.27 -7.08
CA ARG A 75 14.50 -2.82 -8.41
C ARG A 75 15.63 -2.31 -9.28
N TRP A 76 16.68 -1.76 -8.68
CA TRP A 76 17.81 -1.20 -9.39
C TRP A 76 19.10 -1.95 -9.05
N PRO A 77 19.98 -2.17 -10.04
CA PRO A 77 21.24 -2.86 -9.80
C PRO A 77 22.17 -2.06 -8.88
N LYS A 78 22.99 -2.80 -8.12
CA LYS A 78 23.84 -2.28 -7.04
C LYS A 78 25.06 -1.48 -7.52
N ASP A 79 25.28 -1.41 -8.82
CA ASP A 79 26.36 -0.64 -9.44
C ASP A 79 26.10 0.87 -9.43
N ARG A 80 24.87 1.30 -9.12
CA ARG A 80 24.52 2.70 -8.86
C ARG A 80 24.81 3.09 -7.42
N ASP A 81 25.96 3.70 -7.19
CA ASP A 81 26.24 4.43 -5.96
C ASP A 81 25.48 5.78 -5.97
N GLU A 82 24.19 5.71 -5.65
CA GLU A 82 23.34 6.90 -5.48
C GLU A 82 23.23 7.27 -3.99
N ALA A 83 23.42 8.55 -3.67
CA ALA A 83 23.22 9.08 -2.33
C ALA A 83 21.80 8.75 -1.79
N SER A 84 21.68 8.50 -0.49
CA SER A 84 20.42 8.06 0.16
C SER A 84 19.22 8.96 -0.15
N VAL A 85 19.43 10.28 -0.26
CA VAL A 85 18.39 11.24 -0.63
C VAL A 85 17.85 10.98 -2.04
N MET A 86 18.72 10.65 -3.00
CA MET A 86 18.31 10.33 -4.37
C MET A 86 17.53 9.02 -4.40
N LYS A 87 17.96 8.00 -3.65
CA LYS A 87 17.21 6.73 -3.51
C LYS A 87 15.80 7.00 -3.02
N LEU A 88 15.61 7.81 -1.97
CA LEU A 88 14.29 8.18 -1.46
C LEU A 88 13.41 8.84 -2.54
N VAL A 89 13.96 9.81 -3.29
CA VAL A 89 13.21 10.47 -4.37
C VAL A 89 12.77 9.47 -5.44
N VAL A 90 13.65 8.55 -5.83
CA VAL A 90 13.36 7.49 -6.81
C VAL A 90 12.28 6.54 -6.30
N VAL A 91 12.35 6.12 -5.05
CA VAL A 91 11.33 5.26 -4.42
C VAL A 91 9.97 5.97 -4.40
N MET A 92 9.91 7.21 -3.93
CA MET A 92 8.65 7.96 -3.86
C MET A 92 8.04 8.20 -5.25
N LYS A 93 8.85 8.53 -6.26
CA LYS A 93 8.38 8.63 -7.65
C LYS A 93 7.82 7.30 -8.17
N THR A 94 8.49 6.21 -7.83
CA THR A 94 8.09 4.86 -8.26
C THR A 94 6.78 4.44 -7.61
N LEU A 95 6.62 4.66 -6.31
CA LEU A 95 5.37 4.39 -5.61
C LEU A 95 4.21 5.20 -6.19
N LYS A 96 4.40 6.50 -6.49
CA LYS A 96 3.38 7.33 -7.14
C LYS A 96 2.98 6.79 -8.51
N ARG A 97 3.98 6.40 -9.32
CA ARG A 97 3.75 5.83 -10.66
C ARG A 97 3.03 4.48 -10.61
N GLU A 98 3.49 3.56 -9.77
CA GLU A 98 2.98 2.18 -9.74
C GLU A 98 1.64 2.05 -9.02
N SER A 99 1.38 2.87 -7.98
CA SER A 99 0.07 2.92 -7.32
C SER A 99 -0.95 3.77 -8.10
N GLY A 100 -0.49 4.66 -8.97
CA GLY A 100 -1.31 5.69 -9.60
C GLY A 100 -1.78 6.79 -8.65
N PHE A 101 -1.30 6.82 -7.40
CA PHE A 101 -1.67 7.82 -6.40
C PHE A 101 -0.58 8.87 -6.21
N TRP A 102 -0.83 10.09 -6.72
CA TRP A 102 0.18 11.14 -6.82
C TRP A 102 0.39 11.97 -5.55
N GLN A 103 -0.55 11.91 -4.60
CA GLN A 103 -0.53 12.72 -3.38
C GLN A 103 0.19 12.05 -2.20
N LEU A 104 1.05 11.06 -2.48
CA LEU A 104 1.91 10.46 -1.47
C LEU A 104 2.94 11.49 -0.97
N GLU A 105 3.06 11.58 0.34
CA GLU A 105 4.08 12.37 1.03
C GLU A 105 4.75 11.51 2.10
N LEU A 106 6.06 11.65 2.26
CA LEU A 106 6.78 11.11 3.41
C LEU A 106 6.68 12.12 4.55
N LYS A 107 6.27 11.66 5.73
CA LYS A 107 6.22 12.48 6.95
C LYS A 107 6.83 11.76 8.12
N GLU A 108 7.22 12.53 9.11
CA GLU A 108 7.60 12.05 10.43
C GLU A 108 6.38 12.07 11.35
N ALA A 109 6.22 11.04 12.17
CA ALA A 109 5.10 10.86 13.07
C ALA A 109 5.56 10.38 14.44
N SER A 110 4.82 10.73 15.50
CA SER A 110 5.17 10.36 16.88
C SER A 110 4.80 8.93 17.23
N CYS A 111 3.55 8.55 16.99
CA CYS A 111 3.07 7.23 17.38
C CYS A 111 1.85 6.82 16.58
N ARG A 112 1.54 5.53 16.62
CA ARG A 112 0.27 4.98 16.14
C ARG A 112 -0.83 5.38 17.10
N VAL A 113 -1.99 5.76 16.58
CA VAL A 113 -3.14 6.09 17.43
C VAL A 113 -3.67 4.82 18.14
N SER A 114 -3.48 3.64 17.55
CA SER A 114 -3.81 2.35 18.15
C SER A 114 -2.95 2.01 19.38
N ASN A 115 -1.73 2.57 19.47
CA ASN A 115 -0.82 2.39 20.59
C ASN A 115 -0.14 3.74 20.92
N PRO A 116 -0.83 4.64 21.62
CA PRO A 116 -0.42 6.04 21.79
C PRO A 116 0.71 6.22 22.81
N VAL A 117 1.51 5.19 23.08
CA VAL A 117 2.69 5.32 23.93
C VAL A 117 3.57 6.40 23.29
N PRO A 118 3.87 7.50 23.99
CA PRO A 118 4.79 8.51 23.49
C PRO A 118 6.14 7.83 23.40
N ASN A 119 6.48 7.39 22.20
CA ASN A 119 7.81 6.93 21.92
C ASN A 119 8.64 8.20 21.72
N GLU A 120 9.81 8.26 22.35
CA GLU A 120 10.79 9.31 22.06
C GLU A 120 11.27 9.21 20.61
N ASP A 121 11.10 8.03 20.01
CA ASP A 121 11.43 7.76 18.62
C ASP A 121 10.27 8.14 17.70
N SER A 122 10.54 9.09 16.81
CA SER A 122 9.69 9.34 15.66
C SER A 122 9.80 8.21 14.64
N THR A 123 8.76 8.04 13.82
CA THR A 123 8.75 7.07 12.72
C THR A 123 8.41 7.76 11.41
N TYR A 124 9.05 7.33 10.32
CA TYR A 124 8.66 7.77 8.99
C TYR A 124 7.41 7.04 8.51
N ILE A 125 6.48 7.80 7.96
CA ILE A 125 5.23 7.31 7.39
C ILE A 125 5.06 7.78 5.95
N ILE A 126 4.64 6.87 5.09
CA ILE A 126 4.13 7.20 3.75
C ILE A 126 2.65 7.53 3.91
N THR A 127 2.32 8.82 3.84
CA THR A 127 0.97 9.32 4.09
C THR A 127 0.05 9.10 2.88
N VAL A 128 -1.16 8.63 3.17
CA VAL A 128 -2.23 8.44 2.20
C VAL A 128 -3.22 9.61 2.25
N CYS A 129 -3.60 10.03 3.45
CA CYS A 129 -4.41 11.23 3.68
C CYS A 129 -4.28 11.70 5.12
N SER A 130 -4.85 12.86 5.44
CA SER A 130 -5.02 13.35 6.81
C SER A 130 -6.49 13.50 7.17
N THR A 131 -6.75 13.79 8.45
CA THR A 131 -8.07 14.15 8.96
C THR A 131 -8.58 15.51 8.48
N LEU A 132 -7.75 16.31 7.80
CA LEU A 132 -8.19 17.57 7.19
C LEU A 132 -9.17 17.29 6.05
N SER A 133 -10.28 18.05 6.00
CA SER A 133 -11.34 17.88 5.00
C SER A 133 -10.79 17.87 3.56
N SER A 134 -9.86 18.77 3.24
CA SER A 134 -9.25 18.88 1.90
C SER A 134 -8.37 17.67 1.55
N SER A 135 -7.67 17.06 2.51
CA SER A 135 -6.89 15.84 2.30
C SER A 135 -7.79 14.62 2.22
N PHE A 136 -8.74 14.50 3.14
CA PHE A 136 -9.66 13.36 3.24
C PHE A 136 -10.54 13.18 2.00
N LYS A 137 -10.98 14.27 1.38
CA LYS A 137 -11.74 14.26 0.12
C LYS A 137 -10.91 13.80 -1.09
N ARG A 138 -9.58 13.92 -1.02
CA ARG A 138 -8.66 13.56 -2.10
C ARG A 138 -8.03 12.17 -1.94
N ARG A 139 -8.50 11.38 -0.97
CA ARG A 139 -8.07 9.98 -0.74
C ARG A 139 -8.08 9.13 -2.01
N PRO A 140 -7.14 8.17 -2.17
CA PRO A 140 -7.08 7.33 -3.36
C PRO A 140 -8.35 6.50 -3.59
N MET A 141 -8.48 6.01 -4.82
CA MET A 141 -9.42 4.94 -5.16
C MET A 141 -9.00 3.63 -4.50
N GLN A 142 -9.95 2.71 -4.27
CA GLN A 142 -9.67 1.43 -3.63
C GLN A 142 -8.56 0.66 -4.37
N CYS A 143 -8.62 0.58 -5.69
CA CYS A 143 -7.61 -0.10 -6.50
C CYS A 143 -6.20 0.52 -6.37
N GLN A 144 -6.09 1.85 -6.26
CA GLN A 144 -4.81 2.54 -6.06
C GLN A 144 -4.25 2.24 -4.67
N PHE A 145 -5.11 2.22 -3.66
CA PHE A 145 -4.76 1.90 -2.28
C PHE A 145 -4.32 0.44 -2.13
N ASP A 146 -5.05 -0.51 -2.72
CA ASP A 146 -4.70 -1.93 -2.70
C ASP A 146 -3.35 -2.16 -3.39
N LYS A 147 -3.11 -1.47 -4.51
CA LYS A 147 -1.83 -1.51 -5.21
C LYS A 147 -0.71 -0.97 -4.32
N LEU A 148 -0.91 0.17 -3.68
CA LEU A 148 0.06 0.74 -2.75
C LEU A 148 0.35 -0.20 -1.57
N LYS A 149 -0.69 -0.80 -0.98
CA LYS A 149 -0.56 -1.80 0.09
C LYS A 149 0.26 -3.01 -0.37
N SER A 150 0.04 -3.51 -1.58
CA SER A 150 0.82 -4.61 -2.14
C SER A 150 2.30 -4.27 -2.37
N LEU A 151 2.60 -3.00 -2.67
CA LEU A 151 3.97 -2.52 -2.87
C LEU A 151 4.72 -2.34 -1.55
N ILE A 152 4.04 -1.85 -0.51
CA ILE A 152 4.65 -1.56 0.79
C ILE A 152 4.74 -2.82 1.68
N GLN A 153 3.78 -3.74 1.53
CA GLN A 153 3.68 -4.96 2.32
C GLN A 153 3.55 -4.70 3.84
N GLN A 154 2.94 -3.57 4.19
CA GLN A 154 2.63 -3.19 5.56
C GLN A 154 1.14 -2.89 5.70
N GLU A 155 0.60 -3.07 6.91
CA GLU A 155 -0.74 -2.60 7.22
C GLU A 155 -0.73 -1.10 7.53
N PRO A 156 -1.62 -0.31 6.93
CA PRO A 156 -1.75 1.11 7.23
C PRO A 156 -2.49 1.33 8.55
N ASP A 157 -2.16 2.43 9.22
CA ASP A 157 -2.78 2.84 10.47
C ASP A 157 -2.92 4.37 10.52
N TRP A 158 -3.57 4.87 11.56
CA TRP A 158 -3.61 6.27 11.92
C TRP A 158 -2.39 6.61 12.78
N PHE A 159 -1.73 7.72 12.45
CA PHE A 159 -0.54 8.24 13.10
C PHE A 159 -0.75 9.69 13.52
N ILE A 160 -0.22 10.05 14.68
CA ILE A 160 -0.22 11.44 15.15
C ILE A 160 1.03 12.14 14.59
N ASP A 161 0.83 13.34 14.04
CA ASP A 161 1.93 14.23 13.63
C ASP A 161 3.01 14.32 14.72
N TRP A 162 4.29 14.42 14.39
CA TRP A 162 5.36 14.61 15.37
C TRP A 162 5.30 16.03 15.96
N GLU A 163 5.23 17.03 15.08
CA GLU A 163 5.25 18.43 15.47
C GLU A 163 3.89 18.84 16.05
N PRO A 164 3.85 19.42 17.26
CA PRO A 164 2.66 20.13 17.73
C PRO A 164 2.52 21.36 16.84
N GLY A 165 1.73 21.24 15.78
CA GLY A 165 1.59 22.33 14.84
C GLY A 165 1.10 23.58 15.56
N THR A 166 1.76 24.70 15.30
CA THR A 166 1.27 26.05 15.60
C THR A 166 0.11 26.43 14.66
N TYR A 167 -0.78 25.47 14.37
CA TYR A 167 -1.92 25.61 13.46
C TYR A 167 -3.01 26.45 14.11
N TRP A 168 -2.73 27.73 14.25
CA TRP A 168 -3.72 28.78 14.42
C TRP A 168 -4.29 29.10 13.03
N ASP A 169 -5.57 28.80 12.86
CA ASP A 169 -6.52 29.42 11.92
C ASP A 169 -6.02 29.79 10.52
N SER A 170 -6.24 28.88 9.54
CA SER A 170 -6.40 29.25 8.13
C SER A 170 -7.24 28.16 7.45
N ASP A 171 -8.55 28.17 7.72
CA ASP A 171 -9.58 27.61 6.84
C ASP A 171 -10.16 28.74 5.97
#